data_AF-A0A7V9ANL7-F1
#
_entry.id   AF-A0A7V9ANL7-F1
#
_cell.length_a   1.000
_cell.length_b   1.000
_cell.length_c   1.000
_cell.angle_alpha   90.00
_cell.angle_beta   90.00
_cell.angle_gamma   90.00
#
_symmetry.space_group_name_H-M   'P 1'
#
loop_
_entity.id
_entity.type
_entity.pdbx_description
1 polymer ?
#
loop_
_entity_poly.entity_id
_entity_poly.type
_entity_poly.pdbx_seq_one_letter_code
_entity_poly.pdbx_strand_id
1 'polypeptide(L)'
;MSKYLFASIILILLSLSSFSQVFDLEEKKPAVDNGIEYGYVIKNEQSKTASKEEFSRFEITIYATNKSGCTKLYADRSDLPTAENVNVLAVFSCKNANGKRLTAKGGNVVARDFYVTVKTNEKNAEGKTITRSASTKAGFIFRNGNTVKANIIVIVAKGESPAMTCAVNYLPELQKLF
;
A
#
# COMPACT_ATOMS: atom_id res chain seq x y z
N MET A 1 42.08 -10.27 -17.90
CA MET A 1 41.07 -10.61 -16.87
C MET A 1 40.30 -9.42 -16.30
N SER A 2 40.88 -8.21 -16.19
CA SER A 2 40.23 -7.05 -15.53
C SER A 2 38.96 -6.49 -16.22
N LYS A 3 38.89 -6.45 -17.56
CA LYS A 3 37.78 -5.77 -18.27
C LYS A 3 36.44 -6.51 -18.20
N TYR A 4 36.45 -7.84 -18.27
CA TYR A 4 35.23 -8.66 -18.20
C TYR A 4 34.68 -8.75 -16.78
N LEU A 5 35.55 -8.77 -15.77
CA LEU A 5 35.13 -8.73 -14.36
C LEU A 5 34.42 -7.41 -14.03
N PHE A 6 34.96 -6.29 -14.52
CA PHE A 6 34.36 -4.97 -14.33
C PHE A 6 33.00 -4.84 -15.04
N ALA A 7 32.88 -5.39 -16.26
CA ALA A 7 31.62 -5.42 -17.00
C ALA A 7 30.55 -6.26 -16.29
N SER A 8 30.91 -7.42 -15.72
CA SER A 8 29.97 -8.27 -14.97
C SER A 8 29.48 -7.60 -13.68
N ILE A 9 30.34 -6.85 -12.99
CA ILE A 9 29.96 -6.09 -11.78
C ILE A 9 28.97 -4.97 -12.12
N ILE A 10 29.19 -4.25 -13.22
CA ILE A 10 28.27 -3.19 -13.70
C ILE A 10 26.91 -3.78 -14.10
N LEU A 11 26.89 -4.94 -14.76
CA LEU A 11 25.65 -5.60 -15.19
C LEU A 11 24.82 -6.09 -13.99
N ILE A 12 25.47 -6.57 -12.92
CA ILE A 12 24.80 -6.97 -11.68
C ILE A 12 24.23 -5.75 -10.95
N LEU A 13 24.97 -4.64 -10.89
CA LEU A 13 24.51 -3.39 -10.25
C LEU A 13 23.31 -2.76 -10.98
N LEU A 14 23.21 -2.90 -12.30
CA LEU A 14 22.06 -2.41 -13.08
C LEU A 14 20.79 -3.26 -12.93
N SER A 15 20.90 -4.49 -12.44
CA SER A 15 19.75 -5.39 -12.25
C SER A 15 18.98 -5.15 -10.94
N LEU A 16 19.51 -4.30 -10.05
CA LEU A 16 18.97 -4.06 -8.71
C LEU A 16 18.02 -2.85 -8.62
N SER A 17 17.75 -2.14 -9.72
CA SER A 17 16.77 -1.04 -9.74
C SER A 17 15.35 -1.59 -9.86
N SER A 18 14.74 -1.93 -8.73
CA SER A 18 13.29 -2.15 -8.65
C SER A 18 12.55 -0.85 -9.00
N PHE A 19 11.87 -0.84 -10.15
CA PHE A 19 11.02 0.28 -10.56
C PHE A 19 9.73 0.29 -9.73
N SER A 20 9.57 1.27 -8.84
CA SER A 20 8.24 1.63 -8.34
C SER A 20 7.54 2.42 -9.44
N GLN A 21 6.40 1.91 -9.93
CA GLN A 21 5.61 2.62 -10.91
C GLN A 21 4.78 3.69 -10.20
N VAL A 22 4.93 4.93 -10.65
CA VAL A 22 4.16 6.08 -10.16
C VAL A 22 3.23 6.54 -11.27
N PHE A 23 1.95 6.64 -10.95
CA PHE A 23 0.90 7.10 -11.85
C PHE A 23 0.40 8.47 -11.42
N ASP A 24 0.17 9.34 -12.39
CA ASP A 24 -0.68 10.51 -12.20
C ASP A 24 -2.15 10.05 -12.22
N LEU A 25 -2.94 10.57 -11.28
CA LEU A 25 -4.36 10.24 -11.17
C LEU A 25 -5.20 11.45 -11.47
N GLU A 26 -6.20 11.24 -12.33
CA GLU A 26 -7.28 12.20 -12.55
C GLU A 26 -8.52 11.78 -11.74
N GLU A 27 -9.34 12.77 -11.38
CA GLU A 27 -10.58 12.50 -10.67
C GLU A 27 -11.48 11.58 -11.51
N LYS A 28 -12.04 10.52 -10.89
CA LYS A 28 -12.92 9.54 -11.53
C LYS A 28 -12.28 8.72 -12.66
N LYS A 29 -10.97 8.82 -12.90
CA LYS A 29 -10.23 7.97 -13.85
C LYS A 29 -9.15 7.20 -13.10
N PRO A 30 -9.47 5.99 -12.59
CA PRO A 30 -8.48 5.22 -11.85
C PRO A 30 -7.41 4.63 -12.77
N ALA A 31 -6.21 4.42 -12.21
CA ALA A 31 -5.15 3.66 -12.85
C ALA A 31 -5.33 2.17 -12.54
N VAL A 32 -4.90 1.29 -13.45
CA VAL A 32 -4.95 -0.16 -13.25
C VAL A 32 -3.54 -0.73 -13.39
N ASP A 33 -3.09 -1.45 -12.37
CA ASP A 33 -1.83 -2.19 -12.38
C ASP A 33 -2.00 -3.58 -11.74
N ASN A 34 -1.48 -4.62 -12.38
CA ASN A 34 -1.60 -6.03 -11.95
C ASN A 34 -3.03 -6.45 -11.56
N GLY A 35 -4.03 -5.95 -12.30
CA GLY A 35 -5.46 -6.20 -12.05
C GLY A 35 -6.00 -5.51 -10.79
N ILE A 36 -5.26 -4.59 -10.18
CA ILE A 36 -5.74 -3.74 -9.08
C ILE A 36 -6.03 -2.35 -9.65
N GLU A 37 -7.20 -1.84 -9.36
CA GLU A 37 -7.63 -0.50 -9.71
C GLU A 37 -7.34 0.46 -8.55
N TYR A 38 -6.64 1.56 -8.83
CA TYR A 38 -6.24 2.58 -7.87
C TYR A 38 -6.86 3.92 -8.25
N GLY A 39 -7.48 4.60 -7.28
CA GLY A 39 -8.09 5.89 -7.57
C GLY A 39 -8.41 6.69 -6.34
N TYR A 40 -9.03 7.85 -6.57
CA TYR A 40 -9.51 8.73 -5.52
C TYR A 40 -10.84 9.37 -5.88
N VAL A 41 -11.56 9.82 -4.86
CA VAL A 41 -12.81 10.57 -4.99
C VAL A 41 -12.79 11.75 -4.04
N ILE A 42 -13.10 12.94 -4.55
CA ILE A 42 -13.32 14.13 -3.72
C ILE A 42 -14.70 14.01 -3.08
N LYS A 43 -14.74 14.00 -1.74
CA LYS A 43 -15.98 13.92 -0.95
C LYS A 43 -16.55 15.28 -0.63
N ASN A 44 -15.67 16.25 -0.40
CA ASN A 44 -16.04 17.58 0.02
C ASN A 44 -14.94 18.58 -0.34
N GLU A 45 -15.34 19.80 -0.67
CA GLU A 45 -14.47 20.94 -0.91
C GLU A 45 -14.91 22.10 -0.03
N GLN A 46 -13.96 22.75 0.62
CA GLN A 46 -14.20 23.92 1.46
C GLN A 46 -13.15 24.98 1.20
N SER A 47 -13.57 26.23 0.96
CA SER A 47 -12.67 27.37 1.02
C SER A 47 -12.48 27.81 2.47
N LYS A 48 -11.23 28.01 2.89
CA LYS A 48 -10.90 28.53 4.23
C LYS A 48 -9.83 29.62 4.13
N THR A 49 -9.93 30.59 5.02
CA THR A 49 -8.96 31.66 5.16
C THR A 49 -8.15 31.43 6.44
N ALA A 50 -6.83 31.53 6.34
CA ALA A 50 -5.93 31.49 7.50
C ALA A 50 -4.72 32.36 7.28
N SER A 51 -4.30 33.08 8.32
CA SER A 51 -3.09 33.90 8.27
C SER A 51 -3.06 34.83 7.04
N LYS A 52 -4.22 35.39 6.67
CA LYS A 52 -4.44 36.28 5.51
C LYS A 52 -4.28 35.63 4.13
N GLU A 53 -4.10 34.32 4.04
CA GLU A 53 -4.12 33.56 2.79
C GLU A 53 -5.39 32.70 2.70
N GLU A 54 -5.94 32.57 1.50
CA GLU A 54 -7.08 31.70 1.22
C GLU A 54 -6.62 30.40 0.56
N PHE A 55 -7.21 29.29 0.97
CA PHE A 55 -6.89 27.96 0.47
C PHE A 55 -8.15 27.10 0.31
N SER A 56 -8.06 26.14 -0.59
CA SER A 56 -9.08 25.09 -0.75
C SER A 56 -8.67 23.85 0.04
N ARG A 57 -9.57 23.38 0.90
CA ARG A 57 -9.44 22.15 1.68
C ARG A 57 -10.32 21.07 1.05
N PHE A 58 -9.72 19.95 0.71
CA PHE A 58 -10.40 18.80 0.12
C PHE A 58 -10.38 17.61 1.06
N GLU A 59 -11.54 16.99 1.24
CA GLU A 59 -11.65 15.67 1.86
C GLU A 59 -11.70 14.64 0.74
N ILE A 60 -10.70 13.76 0.71
CA ILE A 60 -10.50 12.80 -0.38
C ILE A 60 -10.55 11.39 0.19
N THR A 61 -11.29 10.51 -0.48
CA THR A 61 -11.21 9.07 -0.27
C THR A 61 -10.31 8.47 -1.33
N ILE A 62 -9.15 7.95 -0.93
CA ILE A 62 -8.27 7.13 -1.78
C ILE A 62 -8.68 5.67 -1.67
N TYR A 63 -8.49 4.88 -2.73
CA TYR A 63 -8.89 3.49 -2.75
C TYR A 63 -8.02 2.61 -3.65
N ALA A 64 -8.00 1.32 -3.32
CA ALA A 64 -7.56 0.25 -4.20
C ALA A 64 -8.65 -0.84 -4.26
N THR A 65 -8.99 -1.31 -5.46
CA THR A 65 -9.97 -2.38 -5.71
C THR A 65 -9.29 -3.54 -6.43
N ASN A 66 -9.31 -4.73 -5.86
CA ASN A 66 -8.77 -5.91 -6.52
C ASN A 66 -9.76 -6.41 -7.59
N LYS A 67 -9.40 -6.26 -8.87
CA LYS A 67 -10.12 -6.76 -10.04
C LYS A 67 -9.32 -7.82 -10.81
N SER A 68 -8.31 -8.44 -10.17
CA SER A 68 -7.39 -9.36 -10.81
C SER A 68 -7.99 -10.74 -11.11
N GLY A 69 -9.21 -11.01 -10.63
CA GLY A 69 -9.85 -12.32 -10.75
C GLY A 69 -9.41 -13.32 -9.67
N CYS A 70 -8.42 -12.98 -8.85
CA CYS A 70 -7.86 -13.86 -7.81
C CYS A 70 -7.68 -13.12 -6.48
N THR A 71 -7.72 -13.89 -5.37
CA THR A 71 -7.32 -13.37 -4.06
C THR A 71 -5.81 -13.26 -4.00
N LYS A 72 -5.29 -12.08 -3.66
CA LYS A 72 -3.86 -11.88 -3.43
C LYS A 72 -3.55 -12.09 -1.95
N LEU A 73 -2.52 -12.89 -1.67
CA LEU A 73 -2.00 -13.19 -0.34
C LEU A 73 -0.56 -12.70 -0.28
N TYR A 74 -0.23 -11.94 0.76
CA TYR A 74 1.10 -11.36 0.95
C TYR A 74 1.71 -11.93 2.23
N ALA A 75 2.99 -12.27 2.17
CA ALA A 75 3.69 -12.80 3.34
C ALA A 75 3.83 -11.73 4.43
N ASP A 76 3.66 -12.10 5.70
CA ASP A 76 4.14 -11.24 6.78
C ASP A 76 5.68 -11.29 6.80
N ARG A 77 6.31 -10.12 6.75
CA ARG A 77 7.77 -9.97 6.82
C ARG A 77 8.18 -9.01 7.91
N SER A 78 7.28 -8.68 8.85
CA SER A 78 7.53 -7.77 9.97
C SER A 78 8.82 -8.08 10.74
N ASP A 79 9.26 -9.33 10.74
CA ASP A 79 10.42 -9.80 11.50
C ASP A 79 11.75 -9.52 10.78
N LEU A 80 11.72 -9.07 9.51
CA LEU A 80 12.91 -8.65 8.78
C LEU A 80 13.25 -7.18 9.09
N PRO A 81 14.52 -6.84 9.38
CA PRO A 81 14.91 -5.48 9.76
C PRO A 81 14.72 -4.43 8.65
N THR A 82 14.49 -4.86 7.40
CA THR A 82 14.25 -3.98 6.23
C THR A 82 12.78 -3.88 5.83
N ALA A 83 11.87 -4.49 6.60
CA ALA A 83 10.47 -4.63 6.24
C ALA A 83 9.66 -3.37 6.57
N GLU A 84 9.87 -2.31 5.80
CA GLU A 84 8.95 -1.17 5.80
C GLU A 84 7.73 -1.47 4.93
N ASN A 85 6.57 -0.94 5.30
CA ASN A 85 5.36 -0.95 4.46
C ASN A 85 4.85 -2.34 4.06
N VAL A 86 5.01 -3.35 4.93
CA VAL A 86 4.69 -4.77 4.67
C VAL A 86 3.26 -5.05 4.22
N ASN A 87 2.32 -4.15 4.51
CA ASN A 87 0.92 -4.27 4.13
C ASN A 87 0.42 -3.12 3.26
N VAL A 88 1.27 -2.17 2.89
CA VAL A 88 0.87 -1.04 2.04
C VAL A 88 0.78 -1.53 0.62
N LEU A 89 -0.40 -1.43 0.01
CA LEU A 89 -0.64 -1.77 -1.39
C LEU A 89 -0.22 -0.62 -2.31
N ALA A 90 -0.48 0.62 -1.89
CA ALA A 90 -0.09 1.81 -2.62
C ALA A 90 -0.03 3.05 -1.72
N VAL A 91 0.83 3.98 -2.11
CA VAL A 91 1.01 5.29 -1.49
C VAL A 91 0.43 6.34 -2.41
N PHE A 92 -0.52 7.12 -1.91
CA PHE A 92 -1.10 8.25 -2.61
C PHE A 92 -0.47 9.54 -2.12
N SER A 93 -0.19 10.46 -3.03
CA SER A 93 0.37 11.77 -2.72
C SER A 93 -0.33 12.86 -3.53
N CYS A 94 -0.39 14.07 -2.97
CA CYS A 94 -0.92 15.26 -3.62
C CYS A 94 0.25 16.22 -3.86
N LYS A 95 0.65 16.38 -5.13
CA LYS A 95 1.83 17.14 -5.54
C LYS A 95 1.76 18.62 -5.15
N ASN A 96 0.59 19.23 -5.33
CA ASN A 96 0.34 20.63 -4.98
C ASN A 96 -0.20 20.84 -3.56
N ALA A 97 -0.14 19.81 -2.70
CA ALA A 97 -0.49 19.99 -1.30
C ALA A 97 0.58 20.80 -0.57
N ASN A 98 0.17 21.93 0.00
CA ASN A 98 1.09 22.85 0.70
C ASN A 98 1.58 22.32 2.05
N GLY A 99 0.98 21.23 2.57
CA GLY A 99 1.34 20.61 3.86
C GLY A 99 1.17 21.54 5.07
N LYS A 100 0.49 22.68 4.92
CA LYS A 100 0.26 23.60 6.02
C LYS A 100 -0.66 22.94 7.07
N ARG A 101 -0.45 23.27 8.35
CA ARG A 101 -1.36 22.94 9.47
C ARG A 101 -1.55 21.44 9.75
N LEU A 102 -0.47 20.65 9.73
CA LEU A 102 -0.51 19.21 10.04
C LEU A 102 -1.47 18.41 9.13
N THR A 103 -1.77 18.92 7.93
CA THR A 103 -2.56 18.19 6.94
C THR A 103 -1.67 17.25 6.14
N ALA A 104 -2.17 16.04 5.91
CA ALA A 104 -1.41 15.03 5.21
C ALA A 104 -1.26 15.43 3.73
N LYS A 105 -0.06 15.25 3.18
CA LYS A 105 0.16 15.40 1.73
C LYS A 105 -0.30 14.18 0.93
N GLY A 106 -0.85 13.17 1.60
CA GLY A 106 -1.11 11.87 1.00
C GLY A 106 -1.62 10.87 2.03
N GLY A 107 -1.68 9.60 1.63
CA GLY A 107 -2.05 8.51 2.52
C GLY A 107 -1.84 7.15 1.86
N ASN A 108 -1.97 6.11 2.67
CA ASN A 108 -1.70 4.74 2.24
C ASN A 108 -3.00 3.95 2.20
N VAL A 109 -3.13 3.08 1.21
CA VAL A 109 -4.12 2.00 1.23
C VAL A 109 -3.43 0.70 1.58
N VAL A 110 -3.95 0.01 2.60
CA VAL A 110 -3.32 -1.18 3.18
C VAL A 110 -4.17 -2.42 2.97
N ALA A 111 -3.51 -3.55 2.76
CA ALA A 111 -4.13 -4.87 2.81
C ALA A 111 -4.52 -5.23 4.25
N ARG A 112 -5.53 -6.08 4.40
CA ARG A 112 -5.99 -6.52 5.73
C ARG A 112 -5.16 -7.69 6.22
N ASP A 113 -5.05 -7.83 7.53
CA ASP A 113 -4.42 -9.00 8.14
C ASP A 113 -5.16 -10.29 7.77
N PHE A 114 -4.39 -11.36 7.63
CA PHE A 114 -4.85 -12.71 7.37
C PHE A 114 -4.36 -13.64 8.48
N TYR A 115 -5.29 -14.38 9.07
CA TYR A 115 -5.04 -15.33 10.15
C TYR A 115 -5.40 -16.75 9.72
N VAL A 116 -4.60 -17.72 10.16
CA VAL A 116 -4.84 -19.15 9.98
C VAL A 116 -4.89 -19.86 11.32
N THR A 117 -5.72 -20.89 11.42
CA THR A 117 -5.79 -21.73 12.61
C THR A 117 -4.75 -22.84 12.52
N VAL A 118 -3.78 -22.82 13.43
CA VAL A 118 -2.74 -23.85 13.56
C VAL A 118 -3.12 -24.79 14.70
N LYS A 119 -2.99 -26.11 14.48
CA LYS A 119 -3.14 -27.13 15.52
C LYS A 119 -1.76 -27.55 16.01
N THR A 120 -1.45 -27.30 17.27
CA THR A 120 -0.21 -27.73 17.93
C THR A 120 -0.51 -28.89 18.87
N ASN A 121 0.40 -29.86 18.91
CA ASN A 121 0.33 -30.96 19.86
C ASN A 121 1.24 -30.62 21.05
N GLU A 122 0.65 -30.32 22.20
CA GLU A 122 1.35 -30.02 23.44
C GLU A 122 1.25 -31.23 24.38
N LYS A 123 2.34 -31.57 25.08
CA LYS A 123 2.26 -32.58 26.16
C LYS A 123 1.84 -31.88 27.45
N ASN A 124 0.80 -32.37 28.10
CA ASN A 124 0.41 -31.88 29.43
C ASN A 124 1.41 -32.38 30.49
N ALA A 125 1.25 -31.90 31.73
CA ALA A 125 2.10 -32.31 32.87
C ALA A 125 2.05 -33.82 33.16
N GLU A 126 1.05 -34.53 32.62
CA GLU A 126 0.84 -35.98 32.77
C GLU A 126 1.39 -36.77 31.57
N GLY A 127 2.09 -36.11 30.63
CA GLY A 127 2.70 -36.74 29.45
C GLY A 127 1.73 -37.06 28.31
N LYS A 128 0.43 -36.74 28.45
CA LYS A 128 -0.59 -36.94 27.42
C LYS A 128 -0.51 -35.83 26.36
N THR A 129 -0.56 -36.22 25.09
CA THR A 129 -0.64 -35.27 23.98
C THR A 129 -2.05 -34.66 23.92
N ILE A 130 -2.11 -33.33 24.06
CA ILE A 130 -3.31 -32.52 23.89
C ILE A 130 -3.12 -31.69 22.63
N THR A 131 -4.11 -31.72 21.73
CA THR A 131 -4.13 -30.85 20.55
C THR A 131 -4.75 -29.51 20.91
N ARG A 132 -3.97 -28.43 20.82
CA ARG A 132 -4.41 -27.06 21.01
C ARG A 132 -4.54 -26.38 19.65
N SER A 133 -5.62 -25.63 19.45
CA SER A 133 -5.78 -24.79 18.25
C SER A 133 -5.49 -23.34 18.61
N ALA A 134 -4.62 -22.69 17.84
CA ALA A 134 -4.28 -21.28 18.00
C ALA A 134 -4.46 -20.54 16.67
N SER A 135 -4.95 -19.30 16.71
CA SER A 135 -5.02 -18.42 15.55
C SER A 135 -3.71 -17.65 15.43
N THR A 136 -3.01 -17.79 14.30
CA THR A 136 -1.73 -17.15 14.03
C THR A 136 -1.84 -16.28 12.78
N LYS A 137 -1.26 -15.08 12.82
CA LYS A 137 -1.19 -14.20 11.67
C LYS A 137 -0.29 -14.83 10.61
N ALA A 138 -0.83 -15.08 9.43
CA ALA A 138 -0.11 -15.68 8.30
C ALA A 138 0.42 -14.63 7.31
N GLY A 139 -0.15 -13.42 7.32
CA GLY A 139 0.20 -12.38 6.35
C GLY A 139 -0.91 -11.36 6.16
N PHE A 140 -1.02 -10.87 4.93
CA PHE A 140 -2.05 -9.94 4.51
C PHE A 140 -2.84 -10.50 3.33
N ILE A 141 -4.11 -10.13 3.23
CA ILE A 141 -5.04 -10.60 2.21
C ILE A 141 -5.72 -9.44 1.51
N PHE A 142 -5.81 -9.55 0.18
CA PHE A 142 -6.61 -8.67 -0.65
C PHE A 142 -7.47 -9.50 -1.61
N ARG A 143 -8.72 -9.76 -1.20
CA ARG A 143 -9.65 -10.63 -1.93
C ARG A 143 -10.11 -10.01 -3.25
N ASN A 144 -10.35 -10.85 -4.26
CA ASN A 144 -10.95 -10.40 -5.50
C ASN A 144 -12.31 -9.72 -5.25
N GLY A 145 -12.56 -8.60 -5.91
CA GLY A 145 -13.76 -7.78 -5.75
C GLY A 145 -13.77 -6.84 -4.54
N ASN A 146 -12.83 -6.98 -3.60
CA ASN A 146 -12.78 -6.09 -2.44
C ASN A 146 -12.15 -4.75 -2.77
N THR A 147 -12.66 -3.69 -2.13
CA THR A 147 -12.05 -2.36 -2.12
C THR A 147 -11.56 -2.03 -0.71
N VAL A 148 -10.29 -1.61 -0.60
CA VAL A 148 -9.75 -0.96 0.59
C VAL A 148 -9.67 0.55 0.37
N LYS A 149 -9.91 1.34 1.42
CA LYS A 149 -10.04 2.79 1.33
C LYS A 149 -9.37 3.46 2.51
N ALA A 150 -8.91 4.69 2.30
CA ALA A 150 -8.50 5.60 3.37
C ALA A 150 -9.02 7.02 3.06
N ASN A 151 -9.30 7.79 4.10
CA ASN A 151 -9.71 9.18 3.97
C ASN A 151 -8.53 10.08 4.32
N ILE A 152 -8.27 11.08 3.49
CA ILE A 152 -7.22 12.07 3.68
C ILE A 152 -7.79 13.47 3.54
N ILE A 153 -7.13 14.43 4.17
CA ILE A 153 -7.43 15.85 4.03
C ILE A 153 -6.22 16.49 3.40
N VAL A 154 -6.41 17.10 2.22
CA VAL A 154 -5.36 17.84 1.52
C VAL A 154 -5.75 19.31 1.43
N ILE A 155 -4.75 20.19 1.50
CA ILE A 155 -4.91 21.63 1.34
C ILE A 155 -4.06 22.07 0.15
N VAL A 156 -4.68 22.78 -0.79
CA VAL A 156 -4.07 23.35 -2.00
C VAL A 156 -4.36 24.85 -2.09
N ALA A 157 -3.71 25.54 -3.02
CA ALA A 157 -3.97 26.96 -3.25
C ALA A 157 -5.44 27.19 -3.68
N LYS A 158 -5.98 28.36 -3.37
CA LYS A 158 -7.36 28.70 -3.77
C LYS A 158 -7.49 28.63 -5.29
N GLY A 159 -8.53 27.93 -5.76
CA GLY A 159 -8.82 27.77 -7.19
C GLY A 159 -8.04 26.64 -7.88
N GLU A 160 -7.13 25.95 -7.17
CA GLU A 160 -6.50 24.73 -7.67
C GLU A 160 -7.27 23.48 -7.23
N SER A 161 -7.19 22.43 -8.05
CA SER A 161 -7.65 21.09 -7.70
C SER A 161 -6.48 20.22 -7.21
N PRO A 162 -6.73 19.18 -6.40
CA PRO A 162 -5.69 18.26 -5.95
C PRO A 162 -5.03 17.50 -7.11
N ALA A 163 -3.71 17.66 -7.26
CA ALA A 163 -2.90 16.92 -8.23
C ALA A 163 -2.40 15.62 -7.60
N MET A 164 -3.19 14.55 -7.75
CA MET A 164 -2.95 13.27 -7.08
C MET A 164 -2.03 12.34 -7.87
N THR A 165 -1.17 11.62 -7.17
CA THR A 165 -0.36 10.52 -7.70
C THR A 165 -0.51 9.26 -6.86
N CYS A 166 -0.24 8.11 -7.47
CA CYS A 166 -0.24 6.81 -6.81
C CYS A 166 1.05 6.07 -7.13
N ALA A 167 1.81 5.71 -6.10
CA ALA A 167 2.96 4.82 -6.20
C ALA A 167 2.54 3.42 -5.75
N VAL A 168 2.64 2.44 -6.63
CA VAL A 168 2.31 1.05 -6.29
C VAL A 168 3.47 0.41 -5.53
N ASN A 169 3.13 -0.30 -4.46
CA ASN A 169 4.07 -1.07 -3.69
C ASN A 169 3.90 -2.56 -4.02
N TYR A 170 4.89 -3.13 -4.71
CA TYR A 170 4.88 -4.53 -5.12
C TYR A 170 5.22 -5.43 -3.93
N LEU A 171 4.19 -5.78 -3.16
CA LEU A 171 4.32 -6.72 -2.06
C LEU A 171 4.62 -8.13 -2.58
N PRO A 172 5.52 -8.88 -1.92
CA PRO A 172 5.82 -10.25 -2.28
C PRO A 172 4.58 -11.14 -2.06
N GLU A 173 3.99 -11.59 -3.16
CA GLU A 173 2.86 -12.52 -3.12
C GLU A 173 3.32 -13.91 -2.68
N LEU A 174 2.55 -14.56 -1.81
CA LEU A 174 2.69 -15.98 -1.51
C LEU A 174 2.24 -16.76 -2.75
N GLN A 175 3.15 -17.03 -3.68
CA GLN A 175 2.85 -17.84 -4.87
C GLN A 175 2.35 -19.24 -4.45
N LYS A 176 1.18 -19.60 -4.98
CA LYS A 176 0.49 -20.90 -4.92
C LYS A 176 1.04 -21.89 -3.90
N LEU A 177 0.52 -21.84 -2.68
CA LEU A 177 0.54 -22.97 -1.75
C LEU A 177 -0.62 -23.95 -2.05
N PHE A 178 -0.95 -24.19 -3.33
CA PHE A 178 -1.87 -25.26 -3.77
C PHE A 178 -1.58 -25.64 -5.22
#